data_AF-A0A451B6Y8-F1
#
_entry.id   AF-A0A451B6Y8-F1
#
_cell.length_a   1.000
_cell.length_b   1.000
_cell.length_c   1.000
_cell.angle_alpha   90.00
_cell.angle_beta   90.00
_cell.angle_gamma   90.00
#
_symmetry.space_group_name_H-M   'P 1'
#
loop_
_entity.id
_entity.type
_entity.pdbx_description
1 polymer ?
#
loop_
_entity_poly.entity_id
_entity_poly.type
_entity_poly.pdbx_seq_one_letter_code
_entity_poly.pdbx_strand_id
1 'polypeptide(L)' 'MGYMHIPQKWAPLVNEFLMNHLNPYVNYHRPCFFPEIKTDSKGKQRKSYPFKEMMTPYEKLKSLPNAKDYLKPGV' A
#
# COMPACT_ATOMS: atom_id res chain seq x y z
N MET A 1 -3.15 13.57 7.11
CA MET A 1 -4.01 14.05 6.01
C MET A 1 -5.30 13.27 6.06
N GLY A 2 -6.43 13.96 6.27
CA GLY A 2 -7.75 13.35 6.42
C GLY A 2 -8.63 13.60 5.20
N TYR A 3 -9.95 13.50 5.37
CA TYR A 3 -10.96 13.67 4.31
C TYR A 3 -11.39 15.12 4.07
N MET A 4 -10.47 16.08 4.24
CA MET A 4 -10.79 17.51 4.09
C MET A 4 -10.33 18.02 2.73
N HIS A 5 -11.09 18.98 2.18
CA HIS A 5 -10.71 19.66 0.96
C HIS A 5 -9.37 20.40 1.15
N ILE A 6 -8.46 20.24 0.19
CA ILE A 6 -7.19 20.97 0.14
C ILE A 6 -7.38 22.11 -0.86
N PRO A 7 -7.40 23.38 -0.40
CA PRO A 7 -7.45 24.51 -1.31
C PRO A 7 -6.30 24.48 -2.31
N GLN A 8 -6.58 24.82 -3.58
CA GLN A 8 -5.62 24.68 -4.69
C GLN A 8 -4.26 25.35 -4.42
N LYS A 9 -4.25 26.50 -3.74
CA LYS A 9 -3.00 27.21 -3.38
C LYS A 9 -2.03 26.37 -2.53
N TRP A 10 -2.54 25.38 -1.81
CA TRP A 10 -1.76 24.49 -0.94
C TRP A 10 -1.43 23.15 -1.59
N ALA A 11 -2.03 22.82 -2.74
CA ALA A 11 -1.81 21.54 -3.40
C ALA A 11 -0.33 21.29 -3.76
N PRO A 12 0.47 22.27 -4.25
CA PRO A 12 1.88 22.05 -4.55
C PRO A 12 2.71 21.69 -3.31
N LEU A 13 2.54 22.42 -2.20
CA LEU A 13 3.27 22.18 -0.95
C LEU A 13 2.92 20.81 -0.35
N VAL A 14 1.63 20.44 -0.40
CA VAL A 14 1.19 19.12 0.02
C VAL A 14 1.83 18.03 -0.85
N ASN A 15 1.84 18.21 -2.16
CA ASN A 15 2.43 17.23 -3.07
C ASN A 15 3.93 17.04 -2.82
N GLU A 16 4.66 18.12 -2.59
CA GLU A 16 6.09 18.07 -2.24
C GLU A 16 6.32 17.27 -0.95
N PHE A 17 5.56 17.56 0.10
CA PHE A 17 5.64 16.80 1.36
C PHE A 17 5.31 15.31 1.16
N LEU A 18 4.27 15.02 0.37
CA LEU A 18 3.87 13.64 0.06
C LEU A 18 4.99 12.89 -0.66
N MET A 19 5.58 13.50 -1.68
CA MET A 19 6.65 12.88 -2.48
C MET A 19 7.93 12.66 -1.68
N ASN A 20 8.37 13.67 -0.91
CA ASN A 20 9.69 13.67 -0.30
C ASN A 20 9.72 12.99 1.07
N HIS A 21 8.58 12.91 1.77
CA HIS A 21 8.54 12.44 3.15
C HIS A 21 7.48 11.36 3.39
N LEU A 22 6.20 11.65 3.14
CA LEU A 22 5.13 10.74 3.57
C LEU A 22 5.11 9.43 2.78
N ASN A 23 5.16 9.51 1.44
CA ASN A 23 5.08 8.31 0.60
C ASN A 23 6.27 7.37 0.80
N PRO A 24 7.54 7.84 0.86
CA PRO A 24 8.66 6.99 1.22
C PRO A 24 8.43 6.29 2.56
N TYR A 25 8.03 7.03 3.59
CA TYR A 25 7.78 6.45 4.91
C TYR A 25 6.68 5.37 4.88
N VAL A 26 5.54 5.68 4.28
CA VAL A 26 4.41 4.73 4.19
C VAL A 26 4.79 3.49 3.40
N ASN A 27 5.52 3.64 2.29
CA ASN A 27 5.84 2.52 1.42
C ASN A 27 6.94 1.60 1.99
N TYR A 28 7.95 2.16 2.67
CA TYR A 28 9.14 1.43 3.10
C TYR A 28 9.21 1.14 4.60
N HIS A 29 8.38 1.78 5.42
CA HIS A 29 8.47 1.65 6.88
C HIS A 29 7.16 1.32 7.57
N ARG A 30 6.00 1.57 6.95
CA ARG A 30 4.70 1.29 7.59
C ARG A 30 4.34 -0.20 7.48
N PRO A 31 4.30 -0.95 8.59
CA PRO A 31 3.83 -2.33 8.54
C PRO A 31 2.32 -2.35 8.25
N CYS A 32 1.91 -3.24 7.34
CA CYS A 32 0.53 -3.41 6.92
C CYS A 32 0.14 -4.89 6.99
N PHE A 33 -1.11 -5.16 7.36
CA PHE A 33 -1.65 -6.51 7.37
C PHE A 33 -2.18 -6.91 6.01
N PHE A 34 -1.72 -8.05 5.49
CA PHE A 34 -2.24 -8.64 4.27
C PHE A 34 -3.05 -9.91 4.58
N PRO A 35 -4.15 -10.17 3.85
CA PRO A 35 -5.02 -11.29 4.14
C PRO A 35 -4.49 -12.60 3.58
N GLU A 36 -4.62 -13.68 4.35
CA GLU A 36 -4.71 -15.03 3.83
C GLU A 36 -6.18 -15.35 3.53
N ILE A 37 -6.43 -15.97 2.38
CA ILE A 37 -7.76 -16.43 1.99
C ILE A 37 -7.86 -17.93 2.27
N LYS A 38 -8.84 -18.31 3.09
CA LYS A 38 -9.19 -19.71 3.34
C LYS A 38 -10.57 -19.99 2.75
N THR A 39 -10.65 -20.98 1.88
CA THR A 39 -11.91 -21.43 1.28
C THR A 39 -12.45 -22.61 2.09
N ASP A 40 -13.70 -22.54 2.53
CA ASP A 40 -14.34 -23.67 3.23
C ASP A 40 -14.83 -24.75 2.26
N SER A 41 -15.29 -25.88 2.81
CA SER A 41 -15.80 -27.01 2.03
C SER A 41 -17.05 -26.69 1.21
N LYS A 42 -17.71 -25.54 1.46
CA LYS A 42 -18.86 -25.04 0.70
C LYS A 42 -18.46 -23.96 -0.30
N GLY A 43 -17.16 -23.72 -0.51
CA GLY A 43 -16.63 -22.72 -1.44
C GLY A 43 -16.64 -21.28 -0.91
N LYS A 44 -17.05 -21.03 0.34
CA LYS A 44 -17.05 -19.68 0.92
C LYS A 44 -15.63 -19.28 1.31
N GLN A 45 -15.18 -18.14 0.80
CA GLN A 45 -13.90 -17.55 1.16
C GLN A 45 -14.00 -16.74 2.46
N ARG A 46 -13.03 -16.94 3.37
CA ARG A 46 -12.83 -16.15 4.58
C ARG A 46 -11.43 -15.57 4.57
N LYS A 47 -11.30 -14.31 4.96
CA LYS A 47 -10.00 -13.62 5.06
C LYS A 47 -9.54 -13.62 6.52
N SER A 48 -8.30 -14.02 6.76
CA SER A 48 -7.61 -13.85 8.05
C SER A 48 -6.37 -12.99 7.88
N TYR A 49 -6.00 -12.22 8.90
CA TYR A 49 -4.86 -11.28 8.85
C TYR A 49 -3.81 -11.66 9.91
N PRO A 50 -3.05 -12.73 9.70
CA PRO A 50 -2.06 -13.17 10.69
C PRO A 50 -0.83 -12.26 10.68
N PHE A 51 -0.14 -12.15 11.83
CA PHE A 51 1.08 -11.33 11.97
C PHE A 51 2.22 -11.73 11.02
N LYS A 52 2.31 -13.01 10.64
CA LYS A 52 3.34 -13.48 9.69
C LYS A 52 3.19 -12.90 8.28
N GLU A 53 1.98 -12.45 7.91
CA GLU A 53 1.70 -11.80 6.63
C GLU A 53 1.82 -10.27 6.73
N MET A 54 2.33 -9.75 7.85
CA MET A 54 2.60 -8.34 8.02
C MET A 54 3.87 -7.97 7.26
N MET A 55 3.77 -6.99 6.37
CA MET A 55 4.90 -6.50 5.58
C MET A 55 4.66 -5.02 5.21
N THR A 56 5.70 -4.34 4.74
CA THR A 56 5.55 -2.99 4.17
C THR A 56 4.85 -3.07 2.81
N PRO A 57 4.18 -1.98 2.35
CA PRO A 57 3.56 -1.97 1.03
C PRO A 57 4.53 -2.29 -0.11
N TYR A 58 5.77 -1.83 -0.02
CA TYR A 58 6.78 -2.10 -1.04
C TYR A 58 7.22 -3.57 -1.05
N GLU A 59 7.43 -4.17 0.12
CA GLU A 59 7.72 -5.61 0.21
C GLU A 59 6.56 -6.44 -0.36
N LYS A 60 5.31 -6.04 -0.11
CA LYS A 60 4.17 -6.71 -0.72
C LYS A 60 4.20 -6.61 -2.23
N LEU A 61 4.44 -5.42 -2.78
CA LEU A 61 4.55 -5.24 -4.22
C LEU A 61 5.63 -6.15 -4.80
N LYS A 62 6.81 -6.20 -4.18
CA LYS A 62 7.92 -7.09 -4.59
C LYS A 62 7.58 -8.58 -4.55
N SER A 63 6.68 -9.00 -3.66
CA SER A 63 6.25 -10.40 -3.56
C SER A 63 5.36 -10.84 -4.73
N LEU A 64 4.80 -9.91 -5.51
CA LEU A 64 3.90 -10.23 -6.61
C LEU A 64 4.68 -10.68 -7.86
N PRO A 65 4.15 -11.66 -8.62
CA PRO A 65 4.71 -11.99 -9.92
C PRO A 65 4.59 -10.80 -10.86
N ASN A 66 5.64 -10.55 -11.64
CA ASN A 66 5.67 -9.47 -12.64
C ASN A 66 5.40 -8.06 -12.07
N ALA A 67 5.78 -7.81 -10.82
CA ALA A 67 5.54 -6.52 -10.15
C ALA A 67 6.03 -5.29 -10.94
N LYS A 68 7.12 -5.44 -11.71
CA LYS A 68 7.70 -4.38 -12.54
C LYS A 68 6.77 -3.91 -13.66
N ASP A 69 5.92 -4.79 -14.17
CA ASP A 69 5.05 -4.49 -15.32
C ASP A 69 3.91 -3.54 -14.93
N TYR A 70 3.67 -3.38 -13.63
CA TYR A 70 2.64 -2.49 -13.09
C TYR A 70 3.20 -1.12 -12.67
N LEU A 71 4.50 -0.87 -12.85
CA LEU A 71 5.11 0.42 -12.56
C LEU A 71 5.03 1.34 -13.78
N LYS A 72 4.99 2.66 -13.51
CA LYS A 72 5.11 3.65 -14.59
C LYS A 72 6.52 3.58 -15.18
N PRO A 73 6.70 3.88 -16.48
CA PRO A 73 8.02 4.01 -17.05
C PRO A 73 8.88 5.02 -16.27
N GLY A 74 10.11 4.62 -15.94
CA GLY A 74 11.07 5.48 -15.21
C GLY A 74 10.96 5.45 -13.68
N VAL A 75 10.16 4.53 -13.13
CA VAL A 75 10.07 4.24 -11.68
C VAL A 75 10.91 3.02 -11.33
#